data_AF-A0A928YF04-F1
#
_entry.id   AF-A0A928YF04-F1
#
_cell.length_a   1.000
_cell.length_b   1.000
_cell.length_c   1.000
_cell.angle_alpha   90.00
_cell.angle_beta   90.00
_cell.angle_gamma   90.00
#
_symmetry.space_group_name_H-M   'P 1'
#
loop_
_entity.id
_entity.type
_entity.pdbx_description
1 polymer ?
#
loop_
_entity_poly.entity_id
_entity_poly.type
_entity_poly.pdbx_seq_one_letter_code
_entity_poly.pdbx_strand_id
1 'polypeptide(L)'
;MGGVGEDSGNAIAIDSGGNIYVTGSTGSTDFPTTPGAYDTYFDDYYDFNVFVSKINSDLTTLLSSTYLEWVASDAGNDIAIDSEGMYILRWF
;
A
#
# COMPACT_ATOMS: atom_id res chain seq x y z
N MET A 1 5.44 0.15 -4.83
CA MET A 1 6.57 0.47 -5.71
C MET A 1 6.17 0.07 -7.12
N GLY A 2 6.56 0.84 -8.13
CA GLY A 2 6.15 0.69 -9.52
C GLY A 2 5.55 1.97 -10.08
N GLY A 3 5.53 2.08 -11.41
CA GLY A 3 5.12 3.30 -12.10
C GLY A 3 6.30 4.23 -12.41
N VAL A 4 5.99 5.50 -12.68
CA VAL A 4 6.96 6.50 -13.17
C VAL A 4 7.53 7.44 -12.10
N GLY A 5 6.93 7.49 -10.90
CA GLY A 5 7.30 8.39 -9.82
C GLY A 5 8.20 7.74 -8.77
N GLU A 6 8.41 8.46 -7.66
CA GLU A 6 9.13 7.94 -6.51
C GLU A 6 8.20 7.14 -5.60
N ASP A 7 8.66 5.98 -5.12
CA ASP A 7 7.91 5.17 -4.16
C ASP A 7 8.78 4.73 -3.00
N SER A 8 8.22 4.77 -1.79
CA SER A 8 8.85 4.27 -0.57
C SER A 8 7.98 3.18 0.04
N GLY A 9 8.55 1.98 0.23
CA GLY A 9 7.95 0.92 1.03
C GLY A 9 8.38 1.08 2.47
N ASN A 10 7.47 1.51 3.34
CA ASN A 10 7.80 1.92 4.70
C ASN A 10 7.64 0.77 5.71
N ALA A 11 6.66 -0.10 5.49
CA ALA A 11 6.40 -1.23 6.38
C ALA A 11 5.92 -2.48 5.65
N ILE A 12 6.17 -3.63 6.27
CA ILE A 12 5.86 -4.97 5.75
C ILE A 12 5.27 -5.85 6.84
N ALA A 13 4.26 -6.64 6.48
CA ALA A 13 3.71 -7.71 7.31
C ALA A 13 3.44 -8.97 6.47
N ILE A 14 3.36 -10.11 7.13
CA ILE A 14 3.14 -11.42 6.48
C ILE A 14 1.93 -12.07 7.13
N ASP A 15 0.97 -12.51 6.31
CA ASP A 15 -0.21 -13.25 6.81
C ASP A 15 0.10 -14.74 7.06
N SER A 16 -0.85 -15.47 7.66
CA SER A 16 -0.68 -16.91 7.96
C SER A 16 -0.57 -17.80 6.72
N GLY A 17 -0.98 -17.30 5.54
CA GLY A 17 -0.78 -17.95 4.24
C GLY A 17 0.57 -17.64 3.60
N GLY A 18 1.41 -16.82 4.25
CA GLY A 18 2.70 -16.36 3.73
C GLY A 18 2.58 -15.24 2.70
N ASN A 19 1.40 -14.66 2.48
CA ASN A 19 1.28 -13.51 1.60
C ASN A 19 1.86 -12.28 2.28
N ILE A 20 2.46 -11.42 1.48
CA ILE A 20 3.16 -10.23 1.95
C ILE A 20 2.28 -9.02 1.74
N TYR A 21 2.20 -8.17 2.76
CA TYR A 21 1.58 -6.88 2.68
C TYR A 21 2.65 -5.81 2.82
N VAL A 22 2.65 -4.84 1.92
CA VAL A 22 3.53 -3.67 1.96
C VAL A 22 2.67 -2.43 2.01
N THR A 23 3.02 -1.49 2.87
CA THR A 23 2.47 -0.14 2.86
C THR A 23 3.59 0.89 2.79
N GLY A 24 3.24 2.08 2.32
CA GLY A 24 4.15 3.20 2.23
C GLY A 24 3.56 4.28 1.34
N SER A 25 4.43 5.08 0.74
CA SER A 25 4.05 6.23 -0.08
C SER A 25 4.47 6.05 -1.53
N THR A 26 3.68 6.62 -2.43
CA THR A 26 3.98 6.67 -3.87
C THR A 26 3.66 8.05 -4.41
N GLY A 27 4.53 8.58 -5.26
CA GLY A 27 4.32 9.75 -6.10
C GLY A 27 4.04 9.36 -7.57
N SER A 28 3.78 8.07 -7.82
CA SER A 28 3.54 7.52 -9.14
C SER A 28 2.05 7.60 -9.50
N THR A 29 1.70 8.42 -10.48
CA THR A 29 0.31 8.55 -10.96
C THR A 29 -0.21 7.28 -11.67
N ASP A 30 0.70 6.38 -12.04
CA ASP A 30 0.43 5.09 -12.66
C ASP A 30 0.84 3.90 -11.77
N PHE A 31 0.87 4.10 -10.44
CA PHE A 31 1.20 3.03 -9.52
C PHE A 31 0.27 1.82 -9.71
N PRO A 32 0.79 0.57 -9.65
CA PRO A 32 -0.04 -0.61 -9.86
C PRO A 32 -1.15 -0.74 -8.80
N THR A 33 -2.40 -0.61 -9.23
CA THR A 33 -3.60 -0.96 -8.46
C THR A 33 -4.33 -2.15 -9.08
N THR A 34 -5.16 -2.85 -8.31
CA THR A 34 -5.94 -3.99 -8.82
C THR A 34 -7.39 -3.61 -9.12
N PRO A 35 -8.06 -4.23 -10.11
CA PRO A 35 -9.49 -4.02 -10.35
C PRO A 35 -10.34 -4.27 -9.10
N GLY A 36 -11.27 -3.35 -8.80
CA GLY A 36 -12.14 -3.45 -7.63
C GLY A 36 -11.46 -3.10 -6.30
N ALA A 37 -10.27 -2.48 -6.33
CA ALA A 37 -9.64 -1.90 -5.15
C ALA A 37 -10.51 -0.81 -4.50
N TYR A 38 -10.18 -0.47 -3.25
CA TYR A 38 -10.85 0.60 -2.51
C TYR A 38 -10.72 1.94 -3.23
N ASP A 39 -9.51 2.25 -3.68
CA ASP A 39 -9.22 3.36 -4.59
C ASP A 39 -8.11 2.98 -5.58
N THR A 40 -8.29 3.44 -6.81
CA THR A 40 -7.42 3.20 -7.96
C THR A 40 -6.86 4.49 -8.56
N TYR A 41 -7.20 5.65 -8.00
CA TYR A 41 -6.79 6.94 -8.51
C TYR A 41 -5.72 7.55 -7.61
N PHE A 42 -4.70 8.11 -8.24
CA PHE A 42 -3.74 8.94 -7.54
C PHE A 42 -4.35 10.32 -7.30
N ASP A 43 -4.46 10.75 -6.05
CA ASP A 43 -4.86 12.11 -5.70
C ASP A 43 -3.69 13.08 -5.92
N ASP A 44 -3.82 13.97 -6.91
CA ASP A 44 -2.82 14.96 -7.27
C ASP A 44 -2.78 16.17 -6.34
N TYR A 45 -3.67 16.23 -5.35
CA TYR A 45 -3.65 17.25 -4.31
C TYR A 45 -2.44 17.12 -3.38
N TYR A 46 -1.87 15.91 -3.26
CA TYR A 46 -0.67 15.63 -2.47
C TYR A 46 0.48 15.12 -3.36
N ASP A 47 1.73 15.46 -3.00
CA ASP A 47 2.92 14.96 -3.72
C ASP A 47 3.03 13.42 -3.65
N PHE A 48 2.49 12.82 -2.59
CA PHE A 48 2.54 11.38 -2.35
C PHE A 48 1.22 10.87 -1.76
N ASN A 49 0.79 9.71 -2.23
CA ASN A 49 -0.38 8.96 -1.76
C ASN A 49 0.08 7.74 -0.95
N VAL A 50 -0.69 7.34 0.05
CA VAL A 50 -0.42 6.09 0.78
C VAL A 50 -0.94 4.92 -0.06
N PHE A 51 -0.19 3.82 -0.13
CA PHE A 51 -0.65 2.60 -0.76
C PHE A 51 -0.64 1.41 0.20
N VAL A 52 -1.40 0.38 -0.15
CA VAL A 52 -1.27 -0.97 0.41
C VAL A 52 -1.28 -1.96 -0.73
N SER A 53 -0.28 -2.84 -0.77
CA SER A 53 -0.16 -3.89 -1.76
C SER A 53 -0.02 -5.25 -1.08
N LYS A 54 -0.80 -6.23 -1.53
CA LYS A 54 -0.71 -7.65 -1.17
C LYS A 54 -0.06 -8.44 -2.29
N ILE A 55 1.03 -9.14 -1.99
CA ILE A 55 1.79 -9.98 -2.92
C ILE A 55 1.68 -11.43 -2.44
N ASN A 56 1.55 -12.38 -3.36
CA ASN A 56 1.51 -13.80 -3.00
C ASN A 56 2.84 -14.29 -2.40
N SER A 57 2.80 -15.46 -1.75
CA SER A 57 3.92 -15.98 -0.98
C SER A 57 5.18 -16.35 -1.77
N ASP A 58 5.07 -16.51 -3.09
CA ASP A 58 6.21 -16.74 -3.98
C ASP A 58 6.75 -15.45 -4.64
N LEU A 59 6.19 -14.29 -4.28
CA LEU A 59 6.57 -12.95 -4.76
C LEU A 59 6.33 -12.70 -6.26
N THR A 60 5.52 -13.52 -6.94
CA THR A 60 5.33 -13.39 -8.39
C THR A 60 4.09 -12.60 -8.79
N THR A 61 3.10 -12.49 -7.89
CA THR A 61 1.77 -11.98 -8.22
C THR A 61 1.33 -10.91 -7.24
N LEU A 62 0.96 -9.74 -7.76
CA LEU A 62 0.22 -8.72 -7.02
C LEU A 62 -1.24 -9.15 -6.89
N LEU A 63 -1.64 -9.58 -5.71
CA LEU A 63 -2.98 -10.11 -5.42
C LEU A 63 -4.01 -9.00 -5.23
N SER A 64 -3.60 -7.90 -4.57
CA SER A 64 -4.43 -6.73 -4.34
C SER A 64 -3.54 -5.50 -4.19
N SER A 65 -3.98 -4.34 -4.66
CA SER A 65 -3.28 -3.09 -4.43
C SER A 65 -4.24 -1.92 -4.54
N THR A 66 -4.16 -0.99 -3.60
CA THR A 66 -5.05 0.16 -3.47
C THR A 66 -4.28 1.37 -2.98
N TYR A 67 -4.78 2.56 -3.33
CA TYR A 67 -4.46 3.76 -2.57
C TYR A 67 -5.29 3.82 -1.29
N LEU A 68 -4.76 4.55 -0.31
CA LEU A 68 -5.51 5.06 0.83
C LEU A 68 -5.50 6.59 0.68
N GLU A 69 -6.68 7.18 0.83
CA GLU A 69 -6.99 8.62 0.72
C GLU A 69 -6.37 9.46 1.88
N TRP A 70 -5.19 9.06 2.35
CA TRP A 70 -4.45 9.66 3.45
C TRP A 70 -3.21 10.35 2.91
N VAL A 71 -2.84 11.45 3.56
CA VAL A 71 -1.59 12.16 3.25
C VAL A 71 -0.41 11.28 3.63
N ALA A 72 0.49 11.05 2.69
CA ALA A 72 1.65 10.18 2.88
C ALA A 72 2.65 10.68 3.94
N SER A 73 2.65 11.96 4.30
CA SER A 73 3.50 12.48 5.39
C SER A 73 3.14 11.89 6.75
N ASP A 74 1.88 11.48 6.94
CA ASP A 74 1.34 11.17 8.27
C ASP A 74 0.88 9.70 8.44
N ALA A 75 0.91 8.90 7.37
CA ALA A 75 0.37 7.54 7.39
C ALA A 75 1.16 6.52 6.52
N GLY A 76 0.91 5.23 6.76
CA GLY A 76 1.59 4.13 6.06
C GLY A 76 2.99 3.83 6.60
N ASN A 77 3.31 4.24 7.83
CA ASN A 77 4.62 4.00 8.46
C ASN A 77 4.72 2.64 9.17
N ASP A 78 3.59 2.02 9.48
CA ASP A 78 3.55 0.72 10.14
C ASP A 78 2.30 -0.06 9.71
N ILE A 79 2.42 -1.38 9.69
CA ILE A 79 1.35 -2.30 9.33
C ILE A 79 1.39 -3.52 10.24
N ALA A 80 0.23 -3.83 10.83
CA ALA A 80 0.02 -5.03 11.63
C ALA A 80 -1.11 -5.87 11.03
N ILE A 81 -0.98 -7.19 11.10
CA ILE A 81 -1.98 -8.14 10.62
C ILE A 81 -2.22 -9.19 11.70
N ASP A 82 -3.48 -9.49 11.95
CA ASP A 82 -3.92 -10.58 12.82
C ASP A 82 -5.10 -11.34 12.19
N SER A 83 -5.78 -12.18 12.99
CA SER A 83 -6.96 -12.93 12.54
C SER A 83 -8.21 -12.07 12.33
N GLU A 84 -8.25 -10.85 12.88
CA GLU A 84 -9.36 -9.92 12.77
C GLU A 84 -9.20 -8.98 11.56
N GLY A 85 -7.96 -8.67 11.17
CA GLY A 85 -7.69 -7.95 9.95
C GLY A 85 -6.31 -7.32 9.86
N MET A 86 -6.23 -6.25 9.06
CA MET A 86 -5.02 -5.46 8.84
C MET A 86 -5.23 -4.07 9.42
N TYR A 87 -4.22 -3.59 10.14
CA TYR A 87 -4.21 -2.29 10.81
C TYR A 87 -3.04 -1.48 10.30
N ILE A 88 -3.30 -0.23 9.92
CA ILE A 88 -2.28 0.72 9.48
C ILE A 88 -2.33 1.90 10.42
N LEU A 89 -1.20 2.20 11.03
CA LEU A 89 -1.08 3.31 11.97
C LEU A 89 -0.91 4.63 11.21
N ARG A 90 -1.62 5.65 11.71
CA ARG A 90 -1.44 7.06 11.38
C ARG A 90 -0.96 7.79 12.63
N TRP A 91 -0.04 8.73 12.48
CA TRP A 91 0.28 9.67 13.56
C TRP A 91 -0.64 10.89 13.44
N PHE A 92 -0.99 11.51 14.58
CA PHE A 92 -1.80 12.74 14.65
C PHE A 92 -0.90 13.96 14.86
#